data_AF-A0A662FRU7-F1
#
_entry.id   AF-A0A662FRU7-F1
#
_cell.length_a   1.000
_cell.length_b   1.000
_cell.length_c   1.000
_cell.angle_alpha   90.00
_cell.angle_beta   90.00
_cell.angle_gamma   90.00
#
_symmetry.space_group_name_H-M   'P 1'
#
loop_
_entity.id
_entity.type
_entity.pdbx_description
1 polymer ?
#
loop_
_entity_poly.entity_id
_entity_poly.type
_entity_poly.pdbx_seq_one_letter_code
_entity_poly.pdbx_strand_id
1 'polypeptide(L)'
;MRDNPYIKRELIRRVAKYIVGRRREILAIIAALAAGKNVLLEGPPGTTKSTILRVIAKESGVPFYMVEGSADLTPQKLIGIFNPAHVLKKGYKAEYFEPGPLFRAMKEGGILYIEEFNRMSEDAANVLIRAMEEREIVVPRLGIIKAKPSFRVIAGMNPYDDIGTSRVSRAIMDRFCRLRLDYQSREEEIEIVKIRTKCGQEWLIELAVDLTRATRTHPAVKMGASVRGAIDMVLIVEYLQKLKREELKFEDIYDAAVLALSSKIWMKDPDKTPEDIIKELLEEILKRKSHNSSKKNRGFFRNEYIEEKLRDEIEYLLYLSKVSPLRASLLLENNIPDLLGHGMTNNEINVLELYSRTYSYLRRKQKYLAKKYATGLILRITSRSIHKHLGGKIITDSFDWDSDDIDLDRTLEELVERGTLDIQHLKVYKRDRRDRLYALIIDRSFSMSGIKIIIAAIVAASLAYATPWNRYSIIAFNTEIEFIKKALE
;
A
#
# COMPACT_ATOMS: atom_id res chain seq x y z
N MET A 1 43.36 -18.02 24.30
CA MET A 1 42.07 -17.32 24.51
C MET A 1 42.21 -15.81 24.76
N ARG A 2 43.30 -15.30 25.36
CA ARG A 2 43.47 -13.86 25.65
C ARG A 2 43.44 -12.94 24.41
N ASP A 3 43.82 -13.45 23.23
CA ASP A 3 43.84 -12.68 21.97
C ASP A 3 42.54 -12.76 21.14
N ASN A 4 41.43 -13.26 21.71
CA ASN A 4 40.17 -13.33 20.97
C ASN A 4 39.40 -11.99 21.09
N PRO A 5 39.28 -11.19 20.01
CA PRO A 5 38.67 -9.86 20.05
C PRO A 5 37.15 -9.89 20.35
N TYR A 6 36.49 -11.03 20.16
CA TYR A 6 35.04 -11.17 20.33
C TYR A 6 34.58 -11.24 21.80
N ILE A 7 35.51 -11.38 22.77
CA ILE A 7 35.19 -11.54 24.21
C ILE A 7 34.73 -10.22 24.86
N LYS A 8 35.02 -9.06 24.23
CA LYS A 8 34.75 -7.74 24.81
C LYS A 8 33.25 -7.53 25.02
N ARG A 9 32.81 -7.36 26.28
CA ARG A 9 31.38 -7.10 26.63
C ARG A 9 30.76 -5.92 25.89
N GLU A 10 31.54 -4.88 25.64
CA GLU A 10 31.08 -3.67 24.94
C GLU A 10 30.82 -3.89 23.44
N LEU A 11 31.38 -4.96 22.85
CA LEU A 11 31.20 -5.26 21.43
C LEU A 11 29.73 -5.40 21.07
N ILE A 12 28.94 -6.08 21.89
CA ILE A 12 27.50 -6.27 21.66
C ILE A 12 26.79 -4.91 21.59
N ARG A 13 27.10 -4.00 22.52
CA ARG A 13 26.51 -2.64 22.54
C ARG A 13 26.91 -1.84 21.31
N ARG A 14 28.16 -1.93 20.86
CA ARG A 14 28.64 -1.21 19.67
C ARG A 14 28.00 -1.73 18.39
N VAL A 15 27.91 -3.06 18.23
CA VAL A 15 27.28 -3.69 17.07
C VAL A 15 25.78 -3.35 17.02
N ALA A 16 25.09 -3.41 18.16
CA ALA A 16 23.65 -3.13 18.24
C ALA A 16 23.28 -1.68 17.86
N LYS A 17 24.21 -0.72 17.87
CA LYS A 17 23.94 0.66 17.41
C LYS A 17 23.70 0.78 15.90
N TYR A 18 24.20 -0.19 15.12
CA TYR A 18 24.13 -0.16 13.65
C TYR A 18 23.07 -1.09 13.06
N ILE A 19 22.44 -1.90 13.89
CA ILE A 19 21.48 -2.93 13.47
C ILE A 19 20.16 -2.66 14.21
N VAL A 20 19.09 -2.48 13.43
CA VAL A 20 17.74 -2.44 13.96
C VAL A 20 17.38 -3.83 14.50
N GLY A 21 17.01 -3.92 15.77
CA GLY A 21 16.59 -5.16 16.38
C GLY A 21 17.69 -6.23 16.53
N ARG A 22 17.28 -7.51 16.50
CA ARG A 22 18.16 -8.71 16.46
C ARG A 22 19.19 -8.84 17.57
N ARG A 23 18.91 -8.28 18.75
CA ARG A 23 19.84 -8.31 19.90
C ARG A 23 20.19 -9.74 20.33
N ARG A 24 19.24 -10.67 20.25
CA ARG A 24 19.44 -12.08 20.62
C ARG A 24 20.40 -12.77 19.65
N GLU A 25 20.23 -12.54 18.36
CA GLU A 25 21.05 -13.15 17.33
C GLU A 25 22.46 -12.56 17.29
N ILE A 26 22.61 -11.25 17.47
CA ILE A 26 23.92 -10.61 17.64
C ILE A 26 24.66 -11.22 18.83
N LEU A 27 23.98 -11.38 19.97
CA LEU A 27 24.57 -12.01 21.15
C LEU A 27 25.00 -13.45 20.87
N ALA A 28 24.15 -14.25 20.22
CA ALA A 28 24.46 -15.63 19.88
C ALA A 28 25.66 -15.76 18.92
N ILE A 29 25.73 -14.92 17.89
CA ILE A 29 26.86 -14.90 16.94
C ILE A 29 28.14 -14.54 17.68
N ILE A 30 28.15 -13.42 18.43
CA ILE A 30 29.35 -12.98 19.16
C ILE A 30 29.79 -14.04 20.18
N ALA A 31 28.86 -14.66 20.91
CA ALA A 31 29.16 -15.72 21.86
C ALA A 31 29.81 -16.95 21.18
N ALA A 32 29.29 -17.37 20.03
CA ALA A 32 29.88 -18.47 19.27
C ALA A 32 31.29 -18.14 18.78
N LEU A 33 31.50 -16.93 18.23
CA LEU A 33 32.82 -16.47 17.79
C LEU A 33 33.82 -16.37 18.96
N ALA A 34 33.36 -15.87 20.11
CA ALA A 34 34.12 -15.80 21.36
C ALA A 34 34.52 -17.21 21.86
N ALA A 35 33.64 -18.20 21.71
CA ALA A 35 33.87 -19.60 22.05
C ALA A 35 34.75 -20.37 21.05
N GLY A 36 35.23 -19.72 19.98
CA GLY A 36 36.08 -20.40 19.00
C GLY A 36 35.32 -21.12 17.89
N LYS A 37 34.00 -20.97 17.82
CA LYS A 37 33.14 -21.77 16.94
C LYS A 37 32.86 -21.09 15.60
N ASN A 38 32.73 -21.89 14.55
CA ASN A 38 32.24 -21.46 13.25
C ASN A 38 30.71 -21.41 13.28
N VAL A 39 30.10 -20.50 12.51
CA VAL A 39 28.65 -20.27 12.58
C VAL A 39 28.00 -20.51 11.23
N LEU A 40 26.88 -21.22 11.21
CA LEU A 40 26.02 -21.33 10.06
C LEU A 40 24.76 -20.48 10.27
N LEU A 41 24.56 -19.46 9.43
CA LEU A 41 23.42 -18.57 9.43
C LEU A 41 22.38 -19.03 8.41
N GLU A 42 21.31 -19.64 8.89
CA GLU A 42 20.22 -20.10 8.05
C GLU A 42 19.03 -19.15 8.14
N GLY A 43 18.38 -18.89 7.01
CA GLY A 43 17.28 -17.93 6.96
C GLY A 43 17.05 -17.38 5.57
N PRO A 44 15.87 -16.84 5.30
CA PRO A 44 15.51 -16.32 3.99
C PRO A 44 16.40 -15.13 3.55
N PRO A 45 16.41 -14.80 2.25
CA PRO A 45 17.15 -13.65 1.74
C PRO A 45 16.67 -12.35 2.37
N GLY A 46 17.59 -11.38 2.48
CA GLY A 46 17.29 -10.05 3.03
C GLY A 46 17.16 -9.97 4.55
N THR A 47 17.58 -10.99 5.31
CA THR A 47 17.59 -11.01 6.79
C THR A 47 18.82 -10.35 7.43
N THR A 48 19.49 -9.43 6.72
CA THR A 48 20.61 -8.60 7.26
C THR A 48 21.86 -9.40 7.68
N LYS A 49 21.99 -10.69 7.28
CA LYS A 49 23.13 -11.58 7.62
C LYS A 49 24.50 -10.95 7.38
N SER A 50 24.80 -10.63 6.12
CA SER A 50 26.10 -10.05 5.74
C SER A 50 26.35 -8.67 6.36
N THR A 51 25.29 -7.89 6.61
CA THR A 51 25.39 -6.60 7.31
C THR A 51 25.78 -6.79 8.78
N ILE A 52 25.14 -7.70 9.51
CA ILE A 52 25.51 -8.01 10.90
C ILE A 52 26.97 -8.42 10.98
N LEU A 53 27.42 -9.30 10.09
CA LEU A 53 28.79 -9.81 10.10
C LEU A 53 29.83 -8.73 9.76
N ARG A 54 29.53 -7.84 8.81
CA ARG A 54 30.39 -6.68 8.51
C ARG A 54 30.53 -5.75 9.71
N VAL A 55 29.44 -5.47 10.42
CA VAL A 55 29.47 -4.64 11.63
C VAL A 55 30.26 -5.34 12.74
N ILE A 56 30.05 -6.64 12.96
CA ILE A 56 30.82 -7.42 13.96
C ILE A 56 32.32 -7.37 13.63
N ALA A 57 32.71 -7.59 12.37
CA ALA A 57 34.10 -7.56 11.97
C ALA A 57 34.74 -6.18 12.22
N LYS A 58 34.04 -5.11 11.78
CA LYS A 58 34.46 -3.72 11.96
C LYS A 58 34.64 -3.38 13.44
N GLU A 59 33.64 -3.65 14.28
CA GLU A 59 33.68 -3.31 15.71
C GLU A 59 34.65 -4.19 16.50
N SER A 60 34.97 -5.38 15.99
CA SER A 60 35.99 -6.28 16.57
C SER A 60 37.41 -5.94 16.10
N GLY A 61 37.57 -5.09 15.09
CA GLY A 61 38.87 -4.74 14.51
C GLY A 61 39.51 -5.88 13.72
N VAL A 62 38.70 -6.77 13.14
CA VAL A 62 39.19 -7.90 12.34
C VAL A 62 38.82 -7.71 10.87
N PRO A 63 39.64 -8.18 9.92
CA PRO A 63 39.29 -8.16 8.50
C PRO A 63 38.04 -8.99 8.19
N PHE A 64 37.29 -8.58 7.17
CA PHE A 64 36.12 -9.29 6.67
C PHE A 64 36.33 -9.66 5.20
N TYR A 65 36.31 -10.96 4.90
CA TYR A 65 36.38 -11.49 3.54
C TYR A 65 35.06 -12.16 3.21
N MET A 66 34.50 -11.81 2.06
CA MET A 66 33.24 -12.37 1.58
C MET A 66 33.49 -13.11 0.28
N VAL A 67 32.94 -14.31 0.19
CA VAL A 67 32.89 -15.10 -1.03
C VAL A 67 31.47 -15.62 -1.25
N GLU A 68 31.08 -15.74 -2.50
CA GLU A 68 29.82 -16.35 -2.90
C GLU A 68 30.07 -17.84 -3.19
N GLY A 69 29.23 -18.70 -2.65
CA GLY A 69 29.23 -20.12 -2.94
C GLY A 69 28.70 -20.36 -4.35
N SER A 70 29.49 -21.03 -5.16
CA SER A 70 29.10 -21.44 -6.50
C SER A 70 29.83 -22.72 -6.90
N ALA A 71 29.31 -23.42 -7.91
CA ALA A 71 29.97 -24.61 -8.46
C ALA A 71 31.38 -24.29 -8.99
N ASP A 72 31.59 -23.06 -9.46
CA ASP A 72 32.86 -22.57 -9.98
C ASP A 72 33.85 -22.09 -8.90
N LEU A 73 33.44 -22.12 -7.63
CA LEU A 73 34.34 -21.81 -6.54
C LEU A 73 35.26 -23.01 -6.33
N THR A 74 36.54 -22.83 -6.66
CA THR A 74 37.57 -23.86 -6.53
C THR A 74 38.41 -23.68 -5.26
N PRO A 75 39.08 -24.73 -4.77
CA PRO A 75 40.11 -24.63 -3.72
C PRO A 75 41.12 -23.51 -3.96
N GLN A 76 41.54 -23.35 -5.23
CA GLN A 76 42.49 -22.32 -5.66
C GLN A 76 41.94 -20.91 -5.48
N LYS A 77 40.65 -20.66 -5.79
CA LYS A 77 40.02 -19.36 -5.56
C LYS A 77 39.92 -19.02 -4.07
N LEU A 78 39.82 -20.02 -3.18
CA LEU A 78 39.79 -19.83 -1.72
C LEU A 78 41.18 -19.64 -1.11
N ILE A 79 42.13 -20.53 -1.45
CA ILE A 79 43.47 -20.55 -0.88
C ILE A 79 44.38 -19.50 -1.55
N GLY A 80 44.32 -19.39 -2.87
CA GLY A 80 45.24 -18.60 -3.68
C GLY A 80 46.02 -19.47 -4.68
N ILE A 81 46.63 -18.79 -5.65
CA ILE A 81 47.43 -19.43 -6.71
C ILE A 81 48.77 -18.71 -6.86
N PHE A 82 49.76 -19.40 -7.41
CA PHE A 82 50.96 -18.72 -7.86
C PHE A 82 50.74 -18.15 -9.25
N ASN A 83 51.20 -16.91 -9.48
CA ASN A 83 51.13 -16.27 -10.78
C ASN A 83 51.99 -17.06 -11.82
N PRO A 84 51.38 -17.67 -12.84
CA PRO A 84 52.10 -18.54 -13.77
C PRO A 84 53.21 -17.80 -14.54
N ALA A 85 52.99 -16.53 -14.91
CA ALA A 85 53.96 -15.75 -15.68
C ALA A 85 55.25 -15.48 -14.89
N HIS A 86 55.13 -15.26 -13.57
CA HIS A 86 56.29 -15.08 -12.71
C HIS A 86 56.97 -16.40 -12.39
N VAL A 87 56.21 -17.47 -12.14
CA VAL A 87 56.77 -18.79 -11.84
C VAL A 87 57.58 -19.36 -13.00
N LEU A 88 57.08 -19.24 -14.24
CA LEU A 88 57.78 -19.74 -15.43
C LEU A 88 59.13 -19.03 -15.66
N LYS A 89 59.23 -17.75 -15.31
CA LYS A 89 60.46 -16.96 -15.53
C LYS A 89 61.44 -17.02 -14.36
N LYS A 90 60.95 -17.07 -13.12
CA LYS A 90 61.74 -16.81 -11.89
C LYS A 90 61.61 -17.90 -10.83
N GLY A 91 60.92 -19.00 -11.15
CA GLY A 91 60.64 -20.10 -10.23
C GLY A 91 59.58 -19.77 -9.18
N TYR A 92 59.30 -20.72 -8.28
CA TYR A 92 58.36 -20.53 -7.19
C TYR A 92 58.98 -19.68 -6.08
N LYS A 93 58.44 -18.48 -5.85
CA LYS A 93 58.78 -17.62 -4.72
C LYS A 93 57.52 -17.13 -4.03
N ALA A 94 57.56 -16.96 -2.71
CA ALA A 94 56.41 -16.55 -1.91
C ALA A 94 55.79 -15.21 -2.36
N GLU A 95 56.59 -14.31 -2.91
CA GLU A 95 56.15 -13.03 -3.49
C GLU A 95 55.26 -13.18 -4.73
N TYR A 96 55.31 -14.32 -5.43
CA TYR A 96 54.46 -14.62 -6.59
C TYR A 96 53.19 -15.37 -6.23
N PHE A 97 52.97 -15.65 -4.94
CA PHE A 97 51.73 -16.23 -4.47
C PHE A 97 50.67 -15.14 -4.31
N GLU A 98 49.56 -15.28 -5.02
CA GLU A 98 48.40 -14.41 -4.94
C GLU A 98 47.41 -15.02 -3.94
N PRO A 99 47.32 -14.48 -2.70
CA PRO A 99 46.57 -15.12 -1.63
C PRO A 99 45.06 -14.99 -1.81
N GLY A 100 44.36 -16.11 -1.68
CA GLY A 100 42.91 -16.17 -1.67
C GLY A 100 42.30 -15.65 -0.37
N PRO A 101 40.96 -15.47 -0.33
CA PRO A 101 40.24 -14.95 0.82
C PRO A 101 40.35 -15.85 2.07
N LEU A 102 40.38 -17.18 1.93
CA LEU A 102 40.60 -18.09 3.07
C LEU A 102 42.00 -17.91 3.66
N PHE A 103 43.03 -17.88 2.80
CA PHE A 103 44.41 -17.67 3.24
C PHE A 103 44.56 -16.34 3.98
N ARG A 104 44.03 -15.25 3.41
CA ARG A 104 44.07 -13.92 4.04
C ARG A 104 43.32 -13.90 5.36
N ALA A 105 42.12 -14.47 5.42
CA ALA A 105 41.35 -14.58 6.66
C ALA A 105 42.11 -15.34 7.75
N MET A 106 42.78 -16.44 7.42
CA MET A 106 43.56 -17.22 8.38
C MET A 106 44.81 -16.46 8.86
N LYS A 107 45.60 -15.90 7.93
CA LYS A 107 46.86 -15.22 8.23
C LYS A 107 46.64 -13.89 8.98
N GLU A 108 45.61 -13.14 8.62
CA GLU A 108 45.29 -11.84 9.23
C GLU A 108 44.40 -11.99 10.46
N GLY A 109 43.69 -13.12 10.61
CA GLY A 109 42.81 -13.39 11.75
C GLY A 109 41.43 -12.75 11.58
N GLY A 110 40.87 -12.84 10.38
CA GLY A 110 39.59 -12.24 9.99
C GLY A 110 38.41 -13.22 9.99
N ILE A 111 37.25 -12.69 9.63
CA ILE A 111 36.06 -13.48 9.35
C ILE A 111 36.04 -13.80 7.85
N LEU A 112 35.94 -15.09 7.51
CA LEU A 112 35.57 -15.54 6.17
C LEU A 112 34.07 -15.81 6.17
N TYR A 113 33.29 -14.98 5.47
CA TYR A 113 31.87 -15.19 5.23
C TYR A 113 31.65 -15.81 3.84
N ILE A 114 30.93 -16.92 3.81
CA ILE A 114 30.55 -17.62 2.59
C ILE A 114 29.04 -17.50 2.44
N GLU A 115 28.60 -16.73 1.46
CA GLU A 115 27.18 -16.61 1.08
C GLU A 115 26.78 -17.81 0.22
N GLU A 116 25.52 -18.27 0.32
CA GLU A 116 24.99 -19.41 -0.46
C GLU A 116 25.87 -20.68 -0.39
N PHE A 117 26.24 -21.07 0.83
CA PHE A 117 27.15 -22.18 1.10
C PHE A 117 26.72 -23.51 0.45
N ASN A 118 25.42 -23.74 0.33
CA ASN A 118 24.80 -24.88 -0.35
C ASN A 118 25.12 -24.98 -1.85
N ARG A 119 25.59 -23.91 -2.49
CA ARG A 119 25.90 -23.89 -3.93
C ARG A 119 27.37 -24.17 -4.23
N MET A 120 28.22 -24.33 -3.21
CA MET A 120 29.65 -24.55 -3.38
C MET A 120 29.99 -25.95 -3.90
N SER A 121 31.08 -26.06 -4.67
CA SER A 121 31.68 -27.36 -5.01
C SER A 121 32.16 -28.13 -3.78
N GLU A 122 32.10 -29.47 -3.84
CA GLU A 122 32.55 -30.34 -2.74
C GLU A 122 34.05 -30.16 -2.44
N ASP A 123 34.89 -30.00 -3.47
CA ASP A 123 36.32 -29.78 -3.33
C ASP A 123 36.64 -28.50 -2.55
N ALA A 124 35.94 -27.39 -2.86
CA ALA A 124 36.13 -26.14 -2.12
C ALA A 124 35.63 -26.25 -0.68
N ALA A 125 34.55 -26.98 -0.44
CA ALA A 125 34.01 -27.22 0.89
C ALA A 125 34.98 -28.08 1.75
N ASN A 126 35.65 -29.07 1.15
CA ASN A 126 36.64 -29.92 1.81
C ASN A 126 37.87 -29.15 2.33
N VAL A 127 38.30 -28.10 1.63
CA VAL A 127 39.37 -27.21 2.11
C VAL A 127 39.01 -26.56 3.45
N LEU A 128 37.74 -26.23 3.64
CA LEU A 128 37.27 -25.56 4.86
C LEU A 128 37.29 -26.49 6.06
N ILE A 129 37.15 -27.80 5.88
CA ILE A 129 37.17 -28.80 6.98
C ILE A 129 38.45 -28.63 7.80
N ARG A 130 39.60 -28.71 7.13
CA ARG A 130 40.91 -28.60 7.79
C ARG A 130 41.13 -27.21 8.39
N ALA A 131 40.71 -26.15 7.69
CA ALA A 131 40.78 -24.78 8.20
C ALA A 131 39.93 -24.57 9.47
N MET A 132 38.78 -25.24 9.57
CA MET A 132 37.85 -25.14 10.71
C MET A 132 38.28 -25.97 11.91
N GLU A 133 38.81 -27.18 11.68
CA GLU A 133 39.13 -28.15 12.73
C GLU A 133 40.58 -28.06 13.21
N GLU A 134 41.53 -28.23 12.29
CA GLU A 134 42.97 -28.19 12.61
C GLU A 134 43.51 -26.76 12.67
N ARG A 135 42.72 -25.78 12.22
CA ARG A 135 43.09 -24.36 12.20
C ARG A 135 44.32 -24.12 11.33
N GLU A 136 44.51 -24.94 10.31
CA GLU A 136 45.60 -24.83 9.35
C GLU A 136 45.18 -25.26 7.94
N ILE A 137 45.92 -24.78 6.95
CA ILE A 137 45.82 -25.24 5.56
C ILE A 137 47.21 -25.54 5.03
N VAL A 138 47.30 -26.51 4.13
CA VAL A 138 48.53 -26.82 3.40
C VAL A 138 48.49 -26.09 2.07
N VAL A 139 49.46 -25.20 1.86
CA VAL A 139 49.61 -24.49 0.60
C VAL A 139 50.83 -25.07 -0.12
N PRO A 140 50.66 -25.64 -1.33
CA PRO A 140 51.79 -26.18 -2.09
C PRO A 140 52.92 -25.14 -2.19
N ARG A 141 54.17 -25.57 -1.93
CA ARG A 141 55.39 -24.72 -1.95
C ARG A 141 55.50 -23.66 -0.84
N LEU A 142 54.42 -23.31 -0.12
CA LEU A 142 54.46 -22.41 1.05
C LEU A 142 54.41 -23.16 2.39
N GLY A 143 54.01 -24.43 2.39
CA GLY A 143 53.92 -25.25 3.59
C GLY A 143 52.63 -25.03 4.37
N ILE A 144 52.68 -25.23 5.68
CA ILE A 144 51.53 -25.18 6.57
C ILE A 144 51.29 -23.73 7.03
N ILE A 145 50.07 -23.25 6.82
CA ILE A 145 49.63 -21.93 7.26
C ILE A 145 48.65 -22.09 8.41
N LYS A 146 49.04 -21.61 9.60
CA LYS A 146 48.19 -21.65 10.79
C LYS A 146 47.34 -20.40 10.92
N ALA A 147 46.08 -20.58 11.29
CA ALA A 147 45.12 -19.50 11.49
C ALA A 147 45.34 -18.77 12.83
N LYS A 148 45.32 -17.44 12.81
CA LYS A 148 45.33 -16.63 14.04
C LYS A 148 44.11 -16.92 14.91
N PRO A 149 44.20 -16.81 16.25
CA PRO A 149 43.10 -17.12 17.20
C PRO A 149 41.74 -16.48 16.89
N SER A 150 41.71 -15.33 16.21
CA SER A 150 40.51 -14.59 15.82
C SER A 150 39.85 -15.07 14.52
N PHE A 151 40.51 -15.89 13.70
CA PHE A 151 39.98 -16.39 12.44
C PHE A 151 38.68 -17.19 12.64
N ARG A 152 37.62 -16.90 11.90
CA ARG A 152 36.36 -17.67 11.96
C ARG A 152 35.75 -17.85 10.59
N VAL A 153 35.15 -19.01 10.34
CA VAL A 153 34.32 -19.26 9.16
C VAL A 153 32.86 -19.05 9.53
N ILE A 154 32.14 -18.28 8.71
CA ILE A 154 30.71 -18.10 8.84
C ILE A 154 30.07 -18.41 7.48
N ALA A 155 29.09 -19.30 7.46
CA ALA A 155 28.37 -19.69 6.25
C ALA A 155 26.94 -19.14 6.29
N GLY A 156 26.40 -18.75 5.14
CA GLY A 156 25.00 -18.37 4.96
C GLY A 156 24.30 -19.36 4.04
N MET A 157 23.12 -19.83 4.44
CA MET A 157 22.27 -20.69 3.60
C MET A 157 20.82 -20.20 3.61
N ASN A 158 20.14 -20.36 2.48
CA ASN A 158 18.70 -20.14 2.36
C ASN A 158 17.99 -21.51 2.46
N PRO A 159 17.05 -21.70 3.39
CA PRO A 159 16.36 -22.99 3.56
C PRO A 159 15.47 -23.39 2.37
N TYR A 160 15.20 -22.48 1.43
CA TYR A 160 14.31 -22.71 0.29
C TYR A 160 15.03 -23.06 -1.03
N ASP A 161 16.37 -23.05 -1.04
CA ASP A 161 17.21 -23.32 -2.23
C ASP A 161 17.44 -24.83 -2.45
N ASP A 162 16.37 -25.63 -2.38
CA ASP A 162 16.43 -27.09 -2.57
C ASP A 162 16.53 -27.51 -4.05
N ILE A 163 16.34 -26.58 -5.00
CA ILE A 163 16.34 -26.90 -6.44
C ILE A 163 17.77 -26.77 -6.99
N GLY A 164 18.44 -27.91 -7.19
CA GLY A 164 19.72 -27.99 -7.89
C GLY A 164 20.97 -27.77 -7.04
N THR A 165 20.87 -27.84 -5.70
CA THR A 165 22.02 -27.66 -4.80
C THR A 165 22.62 -28.99 -4.37
N SER A 166 23.95 -29.07 -4.34
CA SER A 166 24.68 -30.21 -3.79
C SER A 166 24.37 -30.30 -2.29
N ARG A 167 23.94 -31.48 -1.83
CA ARG A 167 23.73 -31.69 -0.39
C ARG A 167 25.07 -31.51 0.32
N VAL A 168 25.18 -30.46 1.12
CA VAL A 168 26.35 -30.24 1.98
C VAL A 168 26.54 -31.47 2.86
N SER A 169 27.74 -32.05 2.84
CA SER A 169 28.08 -33.23 3.64
C SER A 169 27.79 -33.01 5.13
N ARG A 170 27.24 -34.03 5.79
CA ARG A 170 27.00 -34.01 7.25
C ARG A 170 28.28 -33.71 8.05
N ALA A 171 29.43 -34.17 7.56
CA ALA A 171 30.71 -33.90 8.20
C ALA A 171 31.00 -32.40 8.28
N ILE A 172 30.71 -31.67 7.20
CA ILE A 172 30.93 -30.22 7.15
C ILE A 172 29.94 -29.50 8.08
N MET A 173 28.67 -29.91 8.06
CA MET A 173 27.62 -29.32 8.88
C MET A 173 27.89 -29.45 10.39
N ASP A 174 28.45 -30.58 10.83
CA ASP A 174 28.78 -30.84 12.25
C ASP A 174 29.83 -29.86 12.81
N ARG A 175 30.64 -29.24 11.94
CA ARG A 175 31.67 -28.26 12.31
C ARG A 175 31.13 -26.84 12.49
N PHE A 176 29.83 -26.62 12.28
CA PHE A 176 29.15 -25.33 12.45
C PHE A 176 28.16 -25.34 13.61
N CYS A 177 28.15 -24.24 14.38
CA CYS A 177 27.01 -23.91 15.24
C CYS A 177 25.92 -23.24 14.38
N ARG A 178 24.75 -23.87 14.28
CA ARG A 178 23.64 -23.37 13.46
C ARG A 178 22.83 -22.32 14.22
N LEU A 179 22.59 -21.17 13.59
CA LEU A 179 21.69 -20.12 14.04
C LEU A 179 20.67 -19.83 12.94
N ARG A 180 19.39 -19.98 13.27
CA ARG A 180 18.29 -19.61 12.39
C ARG A 180 17.93 -18.14 12.57
N LEU A 181 17.77 -17.44 11.45
CA LEU A 181 17.39 -16.04 11.33
C LEU A 181 16.11 -15.97 10.52
N ASP A 182 15.01 -15.63 11.17
CA ASP A 182 13.74 -15.37 10.48
C ASP A 182 13.60 -13.86 10.18
N TYR A 183 12.51 -13.47 9.49
CA TYR A 183 12.19 -12.07 9.25
C TYR A 183 11.95 -11.30 10.56
N GLN A 184 12.17 -9.98 10.50
CA GLN A 184 12.04 -9.09 11.66
C GLN A 184 10.58 -8.73 11.96
N SER A 185 10.35 -8.11 13.13
CA SER A 185 9.01 -7.61 13.46
C SER A 185 8.58 -6.53 12.46
N ARG A 186 7.28 -6.23 12.42
CA ARG A 186 6.76 -5.19 11.51
C ARG A 186 7.41 -3.83 11.81
N GLU A 187 7.53 -3.52 13.09
CA GLU A 187 8.08 -2.28 13.62
C GLU A 187 9.56 -2.15 13.25
N GLU A 188 10.32 -3.23 13.40
CA GLU A 188 11.73 -3.28 13.00
C GLU A 188 11.88 -3.13 11.47
N GLU A 189 11.01 -3.74 10.65
CA GLU A 189 11.05 -3.58 9.19
C GLU A 189 10.70 -2.15 8.76
N ILE A 190 9.74 -1.49 9.42
CA ILE A 190 9.43 -0.07 9.21
C ILE A 190 10.65 0.79 9.51
N GLU A 191 11.31 0.58 10.64
CA GLU A 191 12.51 1.33 11.02
C GLU A 191 13.65 1.08 10.02
N ILE A 192 13.84 -0.15 9.55
CA ILE A 192 14.81 -0.49 8.50
C ILE A 192 14.53 0.28 7.22
N VAL A 193 13.28 0.26 6.74
CA VAL A 193 12.89 0.97 5.51
C VAL A 193 13.11 2.46 5.69
N LYS A 194 12.66 3.03 6.81
CA LYS A 194 12.83 4.47 7.13
C LYS A 194 14.29 4.91 7.11
N ILE A 195 15.19 4.15 7.74
CA ILE A 195 16.64 4.46 7.74
C ILE A 195 17.24 4.37 6.34
N ARG A 196 16.79 3.38 5.54
CA ARG A 196 17.36 3.10 4.21
C ARG A 196 16.88 4.05 3.14
N THR A 197 15.63 4.45 3.18
CA THR A 197 15.02 5.33 2.17
C THR A 197 15.12 6.80 2.58
N LYS A 198 15.19 7.09 3.89
CA LYS A 198 15.05 8.44 4.44
C LYS A 198 13.74 9.13 4.02
N CYS A 199 12.73 8.33 3.66
CA CYS A 199 11.44 8.82 3.25
C CYS A 199 10.71 9.48 4.42
N GLY A 200 10.15 10.67 4.19
CA GLY A 200 9.36 11.40 5.18
C GLY A 200 7.90 10.95 5.26
N GLN A 201 7.44 10.12 4.32
CA GLN A 201 6.05 9.69 4.20
C GLN A 201 5.82 8.37 4.95
N GLU A 202 5.46 8.45 6.22
CA GLU A 202 5.27 7.28 7.09
C GLU A 202 4.21 6.31 6.52
N TRP A 203 3.13 6.83 5.93
CA TRP A 203 2.06 6.01 5.35
C TRP A 203 2.57 5.09 4.21
N LEU A 204 3.52 5.58 3.41
CA LEU A 204 4.09 4.86 2.27
C LEU A 204 5.04 3.77 2.75
N ILE A 205 5.86 4.08 3.76
CA ILE A 205 6.73 3.10 4.42
C ILE A 205 5.90 1.96 5.00
N GLU A 206 4.86 2.29 5.77
CA GLU A 206 3.98 1.27 6.33
C GLU A 206 3.29 0.45 5.24
N LEU A 207 2.77 1.09 4.18
CA LEU A 207 2.13 0.40 3.06
C LEU A 207 3.08 -0.61 2.41
N ALA A 208 4.30 -0.20 2.10
CA ALA A 208 5.29 -1.06 1.45
C ALA A 208 5.71 -2.24 2.35
N VAL A 209 5.86 -2.00 3.66
CA VAL A 209 6.14 -3.06 4.64
C VAL A 209 4.96 -4.02 4.76
N ASP A 210 3.74 -3.50 4.92
CA ASP A 210 2.53 -4.29 5.06
C ASP A 210 2.31 -5.18 3.83
N LEU A 211 2.47 -4.62 2.63
CA LEU A 211 2.38 -5.35 1.36
C LEU A 211 3.45 -6.44 1.27
N THR A 212 4.71 -6.10 1.51
CA THR A 212 5.83 -7.05 1.51
C THR A 212 5.57 -8.21 2.48
N ARG A 213 5.10 -7.92 3.69
CA ARG A 213 4.80 -8.95 4.71
C ARG A 213 3.63 -9.83 4.28
N ALA A 214 2.59 -9.24 3.70
CA ALA A 214 1.42 -9.99 3.21
C ALA A 214 1.79 -11.03 2.15
N THR A 215 2.78 -10.74 1.28
CA THR A 215 3.27 -11.73 0.31
C THR A 215 3.83 -13.00 0.96
N ARG A 216 4.37 -12.92 2.18
CA ARG A 216 5.00 -14.05 2.88
C ARG A 216 3.98 -15.01 3.51
N THR A 217 2.77 -14.52 3.75
CA THR A 217 1.68 -15.29 4.35
C THR A 217 0.63 -15.72 3.33
N HIS A 218 0.78 -15.30 2.08
CA HIS A 218 -0.20 -15.58 1.04
C HIS A 218 -0.21 -17.07 0.64
N PRO A 219 -1.36 -17.77 0.62
CA PRO A 219 -1.42 -19.22 0.37
C PRO A 219 -0.85 -19.68 -0.97
N ALA A 220 -0.98 -18.85 -2.02
CA ALA A 220 -0.46 -19.12 -3.36
C ALA A 220 1.05 -18.87 -3.50
N VAL A 221 1.71 -18.32 -2.47
CA VAL A 221 3.12 -17.94 -2.50
C VAL A 221 3.94 -18.97 -1.73
N LYS A 222 4.97 -19.53 -2.40
CA LYS A 222 5.96 -20.42 -1.78
C LYS A 222 6.94 -19.63 -0.91
N MET A 223 7.40 -18.48 -1.40
CA MET A 223 8.29 -17.57 -0.67
C MET A 223 7.97 -16.13 -1.03
N GLY A 224 7.65 -15.31 -0.03
CA GLY A 224 7.35 -13.89 -0.21
C GLY A 224 8.59 -13.00 -0.25
N ALA A 225 8.38 -11.73 -0.58
CA ALA A 225 9.45 -10.75 -0.70
C ALA A 225 10.09 -10.41 0.67
N SER A 226 11.40 -10.13 0.66
CA SER A 226 12.10 -9.62 1.85
C SER A 226 11.90 -8.11 2.03
N VAL A 227 12.38 -7.55 3.15
CA VAL A 227 12.34 -6.08 3.40
C VAL A 227 13.00 -5.25 2.28
N ARG A 228 13.88 -5.85 1.46
CA ARG A 228 14.42 -5.20 0.25
C ARG A 228 13.32 -4.80 -0.73
N GLY A 229 12.25 -5.60 -0.84
CA GLY A 229 11.07 -5.26 -1.62
C GLY A 229 10.42 -3.96 -1.17
N ALA A 230 10.19 -3.81 0.13
CA ALA A 230 9.64 -2.58 0.70
C ALA A 230 10.55 -1.37 0.48
N ILE A 231 11.87 -1.53 0.66
CA ILE A 231 12.85 -0.47 0.42
C ILE A 231 12.78 0.01 -1.03
N ASP A 232 12.83 -0.93 -1.99
CA ASP A 232 12.82 -0.61 -3.41
C ASP A 232 11.50 0.05 -3.82
N MET A 233 10.36 -0.45 -3.33
CA MET A 233 9.04 0.14 -3.60
C MET A 233 8.97 1.60 -3.14
N VAL A 234 9.38 1.89 -1.91
CA VAL A 234 9.35 3.26 -1.36
C VAL A 234 10.25 4.19 -2.18
N LEU A 235 11.46 3.74 -2.53
CA LEU A 235 12.37 4.54 -3.35
C LEU A 235 11.75 4.83 -4.73
N ILE A 236 11.21 3.80 -5.40
CA ILE A 236 10.58 3.97 -6.72
C ILE A 236 9.43 4.96 -6.65
N VAL A 237 8.53 4.85 -5.67
CA VAL A 237 7.41 5.79 -5.49
C VAL A 237 7.91 7.22 -5.25
N GLU A 238 8.92 7.42 -4.39
CA GLU A 238 9.47 8.76 -4.14
C GLU A 238 10.08 9.38 -5.40
N TYR A 239 10.76 8.59 -6.23
CA TYR A 239 11.33 9.08 -7.49
C TYR A 239 10.26 9.30 -8.56
N LEU A 240 9.23 8.45 -8.65
CA LEU A 240 8.09 8.66 -9.53
C LEU A 240 7.37 9.98 -9.21
N GLN A 241 7.13 10.25 -7.92
CA GLN A 241 6.51 11.51 -7.47
C GLN A 241 7.35 12.73 -7.89
N LYS A 242 8.69 12.65 -7.73
CA LYS A 242 9.61 13.72 -8.14
C LYS A 242 9.62 13.95 -9.65
N LEU A 243 9.51 12.88 -10.44
CA LEU A 243 9.54 12.95 -11.90
C LEU A 243 8.22 13.46 -12.48
N LYS A 244 7.07 12.97 -11.99
CA LYS A 244 5.75 13.36 -12.51
C LYS A 244 5.34 14.78 -12.12
N ARG A 245 5.78 15.29 -10.96
CA ARG A 245 5.31 16.58 -10.38
C ARG A 245 3.79 16.67 -10.22
N GLU A 246 3.11 15.54 -10.13
CA GLU A 246 1.67 15.39 -9.95
C GLU A 246 1.38 14.61 -8.65
N GLU A 247 0.11 14.55 -8.25
CA GLU A 247 -0.31 13.69 -7.16
C GLU A 247 -0.16 12.21 -7.54
N LEU A 248 0.23 11.38 -6.58
CA LEU A 248 0.43 9.94 -6.79
C LEU A 248 -0.91 9.24 -6.97
N LYS A 249 -1.03 8.45 -8.04
CA LYS A 249 -2.22 7.63 -8.33
C LYS A 249 -2.05 6.19 -7.87
N PHE A 250 -3.14 5.42 -7.91
CA PHE A 250 -3.08 3.99 -7.58
C PHE A 250 -2.13 3.25 -8.52
N GLU A 251 -2.18 3.57 -9.81
CA GLU A 251 -1.36 2.98 -10.86
C GLU A 251 0.13 3.19 -10.58
N ASP A 252 0.51 4.37 -10.09
CA ASP A 252 1.92 4.66 -9.73
C ASP A 252 2.43 3.77 -8.60
N ILE A 253 1.58 3.54 -7.59
CA ILE A 253 1.91 2.70 -6.44
C ILE A 253 1.93 1.23 -6.84
N TYR A 254 0.99 0.82 -7.70
CA TYR A 254 0.92 -0.52 -8.24
C TYR A 254 2.14 -0.84 -9.11
N ASP A 255 2.49 0.05 -10.05
CA ASP A 255 3.65 -0.11 -10.92
C ASP A 255 4.95 -0.18 -10.10
N ALA A 256 5.09 0.69 -9.10
CA ALA A 256 6.22 0.64 -8.17
C ALA A 256 6.27 -0.67 -7.37
N ALA A 257 5.12 -1.17 -6.92
CA ALA A 257 5.02 -2.44 -6.20
C ALA A 257 5.39 -3.61 -7.10
N VAL A 258 4.90 -3.66 -8.34
CA VAL A 258 5.24 -4.68 -9.33
C VAL A 258 6.74 -4.69 -9.59
N LEU A 259 7.34 -3.53 -9.93
CA LEU A 259 8.77 -3.39 -10.17
C LEU A 259 9.61 -3.84 -8.96
N ALA A 260 9.16 -3.54 -7.75
CA ALA A 260 9.89 -3.84 -6.53
C ALA A 260 9.74 -5.29 -6.05
N LEU A 261 8.60 -5.94 -6.31
CA LEU A 261 8.22 -7.19 -5.63
C LEU A 261 8.09 -8.40 -6.55
N SER A 262 7.71 -8.25 -7.83
CA SER A 262 7.32 -9.40 -8.68
C SER A 262 8.40 -10.48 -8.77
N SER A 263 9.64 -10.07 -9.06
CA SER A 263 10.81 -10.96 -9.13
C SER A 263 11.25 -11.59 -7.80
N LYS A 264 10.68 -11.12 -6.68
CA LYS A 264 11.03 -11.55 -5.32
C LYS A 264 9.96 -12.45 -4.70
N ILE A 265 8.87 -12.71 -5.42
CA ILE A 265 7.78 -13.59 -5.00
C ILE A 265 7.89 -14.89 -5.77
N TRP A 266 8.08 -15.99 -5.05
CA TRP A 266 8.16 -17.31 -5.66
C TRP A 266 6.81 -17.99 -5.51
N MET A 267 6.16 -18.27 -6.63
CA MET A 267 4.82 -18.82 -6.64
C MET A 267 4.81 -20.31 -6.29
N LYS A 268 3.75 -20.72 -5.60
CA LYS A 268 3.39 -22.13 -5.37
C LYS A 268 2.27 -22.55 -6.33
N ASP A 269 1.32 -21.66 -6.57
CA ASP A 269 0.18 -21.84 -7.44
C ASP A 269 0.54 -21.45 -8.89
N PRO A 270 0.45 -22.35 -9.87
CA PRO A 270 0.74 -22.04 -11.27
C PRO A 270 -0.33 -21.16 -11.94
N ASP A 271 -1.55 -21.06 -11.39
CA ASP A 271 -2.66 -20.34 -12.00
C ASP A 271 -2.69 -18.85 -11.66
N LYS A 272 -1.81 -18.41 -10.75
CA LYS A 272 -1.69 -17.00 -10.34
C LYS A 272 -0.30 -16.44 -10.68
N THR A 273 -0.25 -15.18 -11.09
CA THR A 273 1.01 -14.45 -11.27
C THR A 273 1.39 -13.64 -10.03
N PRO A 274 2.68 -13.33 -9.81
CA PRO A 274 3.11 -12.38 -8.78
C PRO A 274 2.38 -11.03 -8.85
N GLU A 275 2.13 -10.53 -10.06
CA GLU A 275 1.43 -9.27 -10.34
C GLU A 275 -0.02 -9.31 -9.84
N ASP A 276 -0.74 -10.41 -10.10
CA ASP A 276 -2.11 -10.62 -9.59
C ASP A 276 -2.14 -10.59 -8.07
N ILE A 277 -1.18 -11.26 -7.42
CA ILE A 277 -1.05 -11.28 -5.96
C ILE A 277 -0.75 -9.88 -5.41
N ILE A 278 0.16 -9.15 -6.05
CA ILE A 278 0.51 -7.78 -5.64
C ILE A 278 -0.73 -6.89 -5.73
N LYS A 279 -1.49 -6.97 -6.83
CA LYS A 279 -2.71 -6.19 -7.02
C LYS A 279 -3.75 -6.51 -5.96
N GLU A 280 -4.05 -7.78 -5.77
CA GLU A 280 -5.00 -8.31 -4.77
C GLU A 280 -4.65 -7.79 -3.36
N LEU A 281 -3.40 -7.98 -2.93
CA LEU A 281 -2.94 -7.57 -1.61
C LEU A 281 -2.91 -6.05 -1.44
N LEU A 282 -2.50 -5.30 -2.47
CA LEU A 282 -2.47 -3.84 -2.42
C LEU A 282 -3.89 -3.29 -2.25
N GLU A 283 -4.86 -3.75 -3.03
CA GLU A 283 -6.25 -3.36 -2.89
C GLU A 283 -6.81 -3.67 -1.50
N GLU A 284 -6.54 -4.87 -0.96
CA GLU A 284 -6.98 -5.24 0.39
C GLU A 284 -6.43 -4.34 1.48
N ILE A 285 -5.12 -4.05 1.45
CA ILE A 285 -4.46 -3.23 2.47
C ILE A 285 -5.00 -1.79 2.42
N LEU A 286 -5.17 -1.24 1.22
CA LEU A 286 -5.73 0.10 1.03
C LEU A 286 -7.18 0.19 1.54
N LYS A 287 -8.01 -0.83 1.27
CA LYS A 287 -9.39 -0.91 1.80
C LYS A 287 -9.43 -0.96 3.33
N ARG A 288 -8.51 -1.69 3.97
CA ARG A 288 -8.43 -1.76 5.44
C ARG A 288 -7.99 -0.43 6.06
N LYS A 289 -7.00 0.26 5.45
CA LYS A 289 -6.53 1.56 5.96
C LYS A 289 -7.55 2.69 5.79
N SER A 290 -8.40 2.65 4.76
CA SER A 290 -9.45 3.65 4.57
C SER A 290 -10.57 3.59 5.63
N HIS A 291 -10.87 2.39 6.16
CA HIS A 291 -11.84 2.19 7.23
C HIS A 291 -11.33 2.65 8.60
N ASN A 292 -10.03 2.58 8.85
CA ASN A 292 -9.41 2.90 10.15
C ASN A 292 -8.86 4.34 10.26
N SER A 293 -8.95 5.16 9.21
CA SER A 293 -8.31 6.50 9.19
C SER A 293 -9.21 7.64 9.71
N SER A 294 -8.70 8.36 10.71
CA SER A 294 -9.18 9.68 11.16
C SER A 294 -9.14 10.72 10.03
N LYS A 295 -10.03 11.73 10.09
CA LYS A 295 -10.32 12.75 9.05
C LYS A 295 -9.12 13.40 8.32
N LYS A 296 -7.89 13.36 8.86
CA LYS A 296 -6.68 13.98 8.30
C LYS A 296 -5.98 13.19 7.17
N ASN A 297 -6.11 11.86 7.10
CA ASN A 297 -5.45 11.03 6.07
C ASN A 297 -6.36 10.63 4.90
N ARG A 298 -7.54 11.25 4.77
CA ARG A 298 -8.55 10.90 3.75
C ARG A 298 -8.18 11.33 2.33
N GLY A 299 -7.27 12.27 2.14
CA GLY A 299 -6.96 12.85 0.82
C GLY A 299 -6.26 11.87 -0.13
N PHE A 300 -5.44 10.96 0.39
CA PHE A 300 -4.64 10.07 -0.46
C PHE A 300 -5.39 8.77 -0.85
N PHE A 301 -6.32 8.31 -0.01
CA PHE A 301 -7.01 7.02 -0.18
C PHE A 301 -8.42 7.13 -0.76
N ARG A 302 -8.84 8.32 -1.24
CA ARG A 302 -10.24 8.56 -1.60
C ARG A 302 -10.40 9.59 -2.72
N ASN A 303 -10.46 9.13 -3.97
CA ASN A 303 -11.62 9.29 -4.86
C ASN A 303 -11.37 8.70 -6.26
N GLU A 304 -10.21 8.87 -6.90
CA GLU A 304 -10.07 8.54 -8.34
C GLU A 304 -10.29 7.06 -8.70
N TYR A 305 -9.68 6.09 -7.99
CA TYR A 305 -9.79 4.66 -8.35
C TYR A 305 -11.19 4.07 -8.10
N ILE A 306 -11.87 4.52 -7.04
CA ILE A 306 -13.25 4.10 -6.76
C ILE A 306 -14.19 4.75 -7.78
N GLU A 307 -13.96 6.01 -8.15
CA GLU A 307 -14.75 6.73 -9.15
C GLU A 307 -14.59 6.13 -10.56
N GLU A 308 -13.39 5.76 -10.99
CA GLU A 308 -13.15 5.17 -12.32
C GLU A 308 -13.80 3.79 -12.46
N LYS A 309 -13.64 2.92 -11.45
CA LYS A 309 -14.29 1.59 -11.44
C LYS A 309 -15.82 1.68 -11.36
N LEU A 310 -16.35 2.62 -10.58
CA LEU A 310 -17.79 2.86 -10.50
C LEU A 310 -18.33 3.42 -11.82
N ARG A 311 -17.57 4.25 -12.52
CA ARG A 311 -17.96 4.81 -13.82
C ARG A 311 -18.04 3.74 -14.90
N ASP A 312 -17.04 2.86 -15.00
CA ASP A 312 -17.05 1.72 -15.91
C ASP A 312 -18.24 0.78 -15.62
N GLU A 313 -18.54 0.57 -14.34
CA GLU A 313 -19.67 -0.23 -13.90
C GLU A 313 -21.02 0.42 -14.28
N ILE A 314 -21.14 1.75 -14.14
CA ILE A 314 -22.32 2.51 -14.58
C ILE A 314 -22.50 2.37 -16.09
N GLU A 315 -21.46 2.57 -16.89
CA GLU A 315 -21.53 2.45 -18.35
C GLU A 315 -21.94 1.04 -18.79
N TYR A 316 -21.36 0.00 -18.19
CA TYR A 316 -21.72 -1.39 -18.44
C TYR A 316 -23.19 -1.68 -18.11
N LEU A 317 -23.64 -1.27 -16.92
CA LEU A 317 -25.04 -1.47 -16.51
C LEU A 317 -26.01 -0.70 -17.41
N LEU A 318 -25.62 0.48 -17.88
CA LEU A 318 -26.42 1.31 -18.77
C LEU A 318 -26.54 0.68 -20.16
N TYR A 319 -25.44 0.16 -20.71
CA TYR A 319 -25.47 -0.68 -21.92
C TYR A 319 -26.38 -1.90 -21.72
N LEU A 320 -26.19 -2.64 -20.64
CA LEU A 320 -26.97 -3.84 -20.35
C LEU A 320 -28.46 -3.52 -20.17
N SER A 321 -28.81 -2.37 -19.58
CA SER A 321 -30.20 -1.94 -19.41
C SER A 321 -30.92 -1.67 -20.72
N LYS A 322 -30.19 -1.41 -21.82
CA LYS A 322 -30.77 -1.25 -23.17
C LYS A 322 -31.14 -2.60 -23.78
N VAL A 323 -30.37 -3.65 -23.48
CA VAL A 323 -30.53 -4.99 -24.07
C VAL A 323 -31.41 -5.90 -23.18
N SER A 324 -31.20 -5.85 -21.86
CA SER A 324 -31.91 -6.67 -20.86
C SER A 324 -32.13 -5.88 -19.56
N PRO A 325 -33.24 -5.12 -19.47
CA PRO A 325 -33.60 -4.36 -18.28
C PRO A 325 -33.69 -5.18 -16.99
N LEU A 326 -34.21 -6.42 -17.08
CA LEU A 326 -34.31 -7.34 -15.94
C LEU A 326 -32.94 -7.73 -15.41
N ARG A 327 -32.00 -8.10 -16.29
CA ARG A 327 -30.64 -8.49 -15.90
C ARG A 327 -29.87 -7.32 -15.30
N ALA A 328 -30.01 -6.13 -15.89
CA ALA A 328 -29.47 -4.91 -15.32
C ALA A 328 -30.04 -4.61 -13.93
N SER A 329 -31.35 -4.81 -13.70
CA SER A 329 -31.95 -4.59 -12.38
C SER A 329 -31.42 -5.54 -11.29
N LEU A 330 -31.13 -6.80 -11.64
CA LEU A 330 -30.59 -7.79 -10.71
C LEU A 330 -29.15 -7.47 -10.30
N LEU A 331 -28.33 -6.99 -11.24
CA LEU A 331 -26.98 -6.54 -10.94
C LEU A 331 -26.98 -5.23 -10.15
N LEU A 332 -27.90 -4.32 -10.50
CA LEU A 332 -28.09 -3.06 -9.79
C LEU A 332 -28.46 -3.31 -8.32
N GLU A 333 -29.30 -4.31 -8.00
CA GLU A 333 -29.76 -4.63 -6.64
C GLU A 333 -28.65 -4.77 -5.60
N ASN A 334 -27.46 -5.24 -5.99
CA ASN A 334 -26.34 -5.49 -5.08
C ASN A 334 -25.52 -4.23 -4.76
N ASN A 335 -25.52 -3.22 -5.64
CA ASN A 335 -24.59 -2.07 -5.58
C ASN A 335 -25.30 -0.70 -5.46
N ILE A 336 -26.60 -0.68 -5.19
CA ILE A 336 -27.43 0.56 -5.18
C ILE A 336 -26.87 1.67 -4.28
N PRO A 337 -26.48 1.45 -3.01
CA PRO A 337 -26.08 2.56 -2.13
C PRO A 337 -24.83 3.32 -2.62
N ASP A 338 -23.86 2.58 -3.17
CA ASP A 338 -22.56 3.14 -3.57
C ASP A 338 -22.67 3.88 -4.91
N LEU A 339 -23.39 3.31 -5.88
CA LEU A 339 -23.70 3.95 -7.17
C LEU A 339 -24.55 5.22 -6.98
N LEU A 340 -25.49 5.19 -6.04
CA LEU A 340 -26.31 6.36 -5.66
C LEU A 340 -25.48 7.46 -4.99
N GLY A 341 -24.56 7.10 -4.10
CA GLY A 341 -23.67 8.07 -3.47
C GLY A 341 -22.74 8.76 -4.48
N HIS A 342 -22.17 7.97 -5.39
CA HIS A 342 -21.30 8.43 -6.47
C HIS A 342 -22.02 9.40 -7.41
N GLY A 343 -23.14 8.95 -8.00
CA GLY A 343 -23.88 9.76 -8.97
C GLY A 343 -24.44 11.06 -8.38
N MET A 344 -24.69 11.13 -7.07
CA MET A 344 -25.10 12.37 -6.40
C MET A 344 -23.94 13.34 -6.31
N THR A 345 -22.76 12.85 -5.92
CA THR A 345 -21.55 13.68 -5.75
C THR A 345 -21.11 14.27 -7.09
N ASN A 346 -21.16 13.47 -8.16
CA ASN A 346 -20.64 13.82 -9.48
C ASN A 346 -21.70 14.33 -10.48
N ASN A 347 -22.96 14.51 -10.05
CA ASN A 347 -24.10 14.93 -10.87
C ASN A 347 -24.31 14.09 -12.14
N GLU A 348 -24.11 12.78 -12.03
CA GLU A 348 -24.05 11.90 -13.19
C GLU A 348 -25.46 11.50 -13.66
N ILE A 349 -25.89 12.04 -14.81
CA ILE A 349 -27.23 11.84 -15.39
C ILE A 349 -27.47 10.38 -15.81
N ASN A 350 -26.40 9.67 -16.17
CA ASN A 350 -26.44 8.27 -16.60
C ASN A 350 -27.11 7.36 -15.57
N VAL A 351 -26.92 7.63 -14.28
CA VAL A 351 -27.53 6.86 -13.20
C VAL A 351 -29.06 7.00 -13.20
N LEU A 352 -29.60 8.18 -13.56
CA LEU A 352 -31.06 8.37 -13.74
C LEU A 352 -31.60 7.60 -14.93
N GLU A 353 -30.85 7.55 -16.04
CA GLU A 353 -31.25 6.77 -17.21
C GLU A 353 -31.31 5.28 -16.85
N LEU A 354 -30.28 4.77 -16.18
CA LEU A 354 -30.23 3.40 -15.67
C LEU A 354 -31.42 3.09 -14.74
N TYR A 355 -31.77 4.01 -13.82
CA TYR A 355 -32.97 3.86 -13.00
C TYR A 355 -34.25 3.84 -13.81
N SER A 356 -34.41 4.75 -14.78
CA SER A 356 -35.63 4.83 -15.59
C SER A 356 -35.91 3.53 -16.34
N ARG A 357 -34.85 2.89 -16.85
CA ARG A 357 -34.94 1.64 -17.63
C ARG A 357 -35.18 0.41 -16.75
N THR A 358 -34.67 0.43 -15.52
CA THR A 358 -34.77 -0.71 -14.59
C THR A 358 -35.93 -0.58 -13.60
N TYR A 359 -36.57 0.60 -13.50
CA TYR A 359 -37.52 0.94 -12.44
C TYR A 359 -38.62 -0.10 -12.23
N SER A 360 -39.26 -0.57 -13.31
CA SER A 360 -40.36 -1.53 -13.24
C SER A 360 -39.97 -2.84 -12.55
N TYR A 361 -38.71 -3.26 -12.71
CA TYR A 361 -38.16 -4.51 -12.20
C TYR A 361 -37.59 -4.42 -10.78
N LEU A 362 -37.46 -3.21 -10.22
CA LEU A 362 -36.94 -3.02 -8.86
C LEU A 362 -37.95 -3.41 -7.77
N ARG A 363 -37.45 -3.98 -6.68
CA ARG A 363 -38.20 -4.22 -5.43
C ARG A 363 -38.57 -2.90 -4.72
N ARG A 364 -39.57 -2.96 -3.82
CA ARG A 364 -40.17 -1.77 -3.16
C ARG A 364 -39.15 -0.87 -2.44
N LYS A 365 -38.20 -1.45 -1.69
CA LYS A 365 -37.18 -0.70 -0.93
C LYS A 365 -36.22 0.06 -1.87
N GLN A 366 -35.86 -0.58 -2.98
CA GLN A 366 -34.97 -0.04 -4.01
C GLN A 366 -35.65 1.06 -4.82
N LYS A 367 -36.94 0.88 -5.17
CA LYS A 367 -37.76 1.93 -5.79
C LYS A 367 -37.80 3.20 -4.94
N TYR A 368 -37.89 3.06 -3.61
CA TYR A 368 -37.86 4.20 -2.69
C TYR A 368 -36.51 4.92 -2.70
N LEU A 369 -35.40 4.19 -2.63
CA LEU A 369 -34.04 4.76 -2.67
C LEU A 369 -33.74 5.46 -4.01
N ALA A 370 -34.08 4.82 -5.12
CA ALA A 370 -33.93 5.37 -6.46
C ALA A 370 -34.76 6.66 -6.63
N LYS A 371 -36.00 6.67 -6.11
CA LYS A 371 -36.85 7.88 -6.12
C LYS A 371 -36.24 9.01 -5.31
N LYS A 372 -35.76 8.73 -4.09
CA LYS A 372 -35.12 9.73 -3.21
C LYS A 372 -33.90 10.37 -3.87
N TYR A 373 -33.09 9.56 -4.55
CA TYR A 373 -31.94 10.03 -5.33
C TYR A 373 -32.33 10.88 -6.53
N ALA A 374 -33.28 10.41 -7.34
CA ALA A 374 -33.72 11.12 -8.53
C ALA A 374 -34.26 12.50 -8.16
N THR A 375 -35.06 12.58 -7.09
CA THR A 375 -35.54 13.86 -6.55
C THR A 375 -34.38 14.76 -6.11
N GLY A 376 -33.40 14.23 -5.38
CA GLY A 376 -32.25 15.01 -4.89
C GLY A 376 -31.35 15.55 -6.00
N LEU A 377 -31.08 14.75 -7.04
CA LEU A 377 -30.26 15.15 -8.17
C LEU A 377 -30.96 16.19 -9.06
N ILE A 378 -32.24 15.98 -9.37
CA ILE A 378 -33.03 16.93 -10.16
C ILE A 378 -33.08 18.29 -9.48
N LEU A 379 -33.39 18.33 -8.17
CA LEU A 379 -33.43 19.58 -7.39
C LEU A 379 -32.07 20.30 -7.39
N ARG A 380 -30.97 19.54 -7.30
CA ARG A 380 -29.62 20.10 -7.33
C ARG A 380 -29.28 20.70 -8.70
N ILE A 381 -29.58 19.99 -9.79
CA ILE A 381 -29.39 20.47 -11.16
C ILE A 381 -30.21 21.76 -11.38
N THR A 382 -31.50 21.75 -11.02
CA THR A 382 -32.39 22.91 -11.23
C THR A 382 -31.99 24.11 -10.39
N SER A 383 -31.50 23.89 -9.16
CA SER A 383 -31.01 24.97 -8.28
C SER A 383 -29.81 25.72 -8.84
N ARG A 384 -28.96 25.06 -9.65
CA ARG A 384 -27.80 25.68 -10.29
C ARG A 384 -28.16 26.48 -11.55
N SER A 385 -29.19 26.06 -12.28
CA SER A 385 -29.63 26.73 -13.52
C SER A 385 -30.45 28.01 -13.27
N ILE A 386 -31.05 28.17 -12.09
CA ILE A 386 -31.88 29.34 -11.77
C ILE A 386 -31.06 30.31 -10.91
N HIS A 387 -30.55 31.39 -11.53
CA HIS A 387 -29.67 32.41 -10.95
C HIS A 387 -30.21 33.24 -9.77
N LYS A 388 -31.34 32.85 -9.15
CA LYS A 388 -31.88 33.55 -7.97
C LYS A 388 -31.96 32.60 -6.79
N HIS A 389 -31.13 32.84 -5.79
CA HIS A 389 -31.39 32.41 -4.42
C HIS A 389 -32.66 33.11 -3.93
N LEU A 390 -33.80 32.46 -4.10
CA LEU A 390 -35.01 32.83 -3.38
C LEU A 390 -34.99 32.11 -2.02
N GLY A 391 -34.03 32.49 -1.17
CA GLY A 391 -34.12 32.18 0.26
C GLY A 391 -35.42 32.77 0.81
N GLY A 392 -36.12 32.04 1.67
CA GLY A 392 -37.31 32.56 2.34
C GLY A 392 -37.00 33.95 2.92
N LYS A 393 -37.89 34.91 2.67
CA LYS A 393 -37.67 36.27 3.16
C LYS A 393 -37.73 36.20 4.68
N ILE A 394 -36.71 36.72 5.36
CA ILE A 394 -36.81 36.96 6.79
C ILE A 394 -37.81 38.10 6.92
N ILE A 395 -38.94 37.81 7.54
CA ILE A 395 -39.94 38.78 7.92
C ILE A 395 -39.86 38.93 9.44
N THR A 396 -40.10 40.13 9.92
CA THR A 396 -40.33 40.33 11.34
C THR A 396 -41.84 40.35 11.56
N ASP A 397 -42.32 39.53 12.48
CA ASP A 397 -43.73 39.49 12.88
C ASP A 397 -43.85 39.48 14.42
N SER A 398 -45.07 39.55 14.93
CA SER A 398 -45.35 39.35 16.36
C SER A 398 -45.05 37.91 16.78
N PHE A 399 -44.58 37.75 18.02
CA PHE A 399 -44.14 36.47 18.56
C PHE A 399 -45.19 35.36 18.44
N ASP A 400 -44.75 34.24 17.88
CA ASP A 400 -45.40 32.95 18.01
C ASP A 400 -44.39 31.88 18.43
N TRP A 401 -44.90 30.72 18.85
CA TRP A 401 -44.07 29.63 19.34
C TRP A 401 -43.30 28.86 18.24
N ASP A 402 -43.43 29.23 16.96
CA ASP A 402 -42.73 28.61 15.81
C ASP A 402 -41.78 29.61 15.11
N SER A 403 -41.34 30.63 15.85
CA SER A 403 -40.44 31.68 15.38
C SER A 403 -38.97 31.32 15.54
N ASP A 404 -38.10 31.86 14.66
CA ASP A 404 -36.69 31.44 14.59
C ASP A 404 -35.83 32.16 15.65
N ASP A 405 -35.93 33.49 15.75
CA ASP A 405 -35.13 34.31 16.69
C ASP A 405 -35.83 35.64 17.04
N ILE A 406 -35.40 36.35 18.07
CA ILE A 406 -35.99 37.63 18.50
C ILE A 406 -35.33 38.80 17.75
N ASP A 407 -36.17 39.69 17.19
CA ASP A 407 -35.74 40.96 16.61
C ASP A 407 -35.65 42.00 17.73
N LEU A 408 -34.50 42.01 18.41
CA LEU A 408 -34.26 42.82 19.61
C LEU A 408 -34.46 44.32 19.35
N ASP A 409 -34.01 44.83 18.20
CA ASP A 409 -34.08 46.25 17.88
C ASP A 409 -35.54 46.70 17.74
N ARG A 410 -36.35 45.99 16.96
CA ARG A 410 -37.79 46.30 16.82
C ARG A 410 -38.60 46.04 18.08
N THR A 411 -38.22 45.04 18.85
CA THR A 411 -38.84 44.78 20.16
C THR A 411 -38.58 45.93 21.13
N LEU A 412 -37.36 46.48 21.12
CA LEU A 412 -37.00 47.64 21.92
C LEU A 412 -37.69 48.91 21.43
N GLU A 413 -37.86 49.10 20.12
CA GLU A 413 -38.66 50.20 19.56
C GLU A 413 -40.13 50.13 20.03
N GLU A 414 -40.79 48.96 19.94
CA GLU A 414 -42.16 48.81 20.45
C GLU A 414 -42.25 48.99 21.98
N LEU A 415 -41.23 48.56 22.72
CA LEU A 415 -41.15 48.79 24.17
C LEU A 415 -41.07 50.28 24.49
N VAL A 416 -40.24 51.04 23.75
CA VAL A 416 -40.08 52.48 23.94
C VAL A 416 -41.37 53.22 23.57
N GLU A 417 -42.06 52.81 22.51
CA GLU A 417 -43.34 53.43 22.12
C GLU A 417 -44.49 53.13 23.08
N ARG A 418 -44.59 51.90 23.61
CA ARG A 418 -45.76 51.45 24.40
C ARG A 418 -45.53 51.41 25.90
N GLY A 419 -44.28 51.50 26.35
CA GLY A 419 -43.88 51.52 27.77
C GLY A 419 -44.08 50.19 28.52
N THR A 420 -44.53 49.12 27.87
CA THR A 420 -44.75 47.81 28.48
C THR A 420 -44.34 46.68 27.54
N LEU A 421 -43.68 45.65 28.08
CA LEU A 421 -43.32 44.44 27.34
C LEU A 421 -44.36 43.35 27.64
N ASP A 422 -45.19 43.01 26.65
CA ASP A 422 -46.02 41.82 26.68
C ASP A 422 -45.52 40.84 25.61
N ILE A 423 -45.73 39.53 25.80
CA ILE A 423 -45.31 38.48 24.87
C ILE A 423 -45.87 38.73 23.46
N GLN A 424 -47.06 39.32 23.34
CA GLN A 424 -47.67 39.64 22.04
C GLN A 424 -46.97 40.79 21.29
N HIS A 425 -46.14 41.57 21.98
CA HIS A 425 -45.36 42.70 21.46
C HIS A 425 -43.87 42.35 21.29
N LEU A 426 -43.47 41.10 21.55
CA LEU A 426 -42.15 40.64 21.14
C LEU A 426 -42.13 40.53 19.61
N LYS A 427 -41.15 41.18 18.98
CA LYS A 427 -40.90 41.03 17.55
C LYS A 427 -39.89 39.94 17.32
N VAL A 428 -40.19 39.07 16.38
CA VAL A 428 -39.37 37.90 16.07
C VAL A 428 -39.11 37.82 14.58
N TYR A 429 -37.90 37.38 14.26
CA TYR A 429 -37.55 36.93 12.94
C TYR A 429 -38.23 35.60 12.68
N LYS A 430 -38.98 35.56 11.57
CA LYS A 430 -39.55 34.34 11.03
C LYS A 430 -39.15 34.21 9.57
N ARG A 431 -38.76 33.01 9.17
CA ARG A 431 -38.61 32.69 7.75
C ARG A 431 -39.97 32.33 7.17
N ASP A 432 -40.40 33.12 6.18
CA ASP A 432 -41.58 32.80 5.38
C ASP A 432 -41.33 31.47 4.63
N ARG A 433 -41.92 30.38 5.16
CA ARG A 433 -41.82 29.03 4.60
C ARG A 433 -42.78 28.96 3.42
N ARG A 434 -42.23 28.96 2.19
CA ARG A 434 -43.03 28.84 0.98
C ARG A 434 -43.89 27.58 0.96
N ASP A 435 -45.13 27.73 0.51
CA ASP A 435 -46.05 26.63 0.22
C ASP A 435 -45.41 25.58 -0.70
N ARG A 436 -45.81 24.31 -0.54
CA ARG A 436 -45.38 23.23 -1.45
C ARG A 436 -45.99 23.47 -2.83
N LEU A 437 -45.13 23.70 -3.82
CA LEU A 437 -45.50 23.91 -5.22
C LEU A 437 -45.47 22.57 -5.96
N TYR A 438 -46.56 22.22 -6.65
CA TYR A 438 -46.68 20.95 -7.36
C TYR A 438 -46.71 21.16 -8.88
N ALA A 439 -45.78 20.55 -9.62
CA ALA A 439 -45.86 20.47 -11.07
C ALA A 439 -46.32 19.08 -11.52
N LEU A 440 -47.42 19.00 -12.27
CA LEU A 440 -47.95 17.76 -12.84
C LEU A 440 -47.58 17.67 -14.32
N ILE A 441 -46.89 16.60 -14.71
CA ILE A 441 -46.58 16.30 -16.11
C ILE A 441 -47.50 15.19 -16.60
N ILE A 442 -48.12 15.39 -17.77
CA ILE A 442 -48.98 14.41 -18.41
C ILE A 442 -48.32 13.97 -19.74
N ASP A 443 -47.94 12.69 -19.84
CA ASP A 443 -47.53 12.06 -21.11
C ASP A 443 -48.76 11.64 -21.89
N ARG A 444 -49.03 12.33 -23.00
CA ARG A 444 -50.15 12.02 -23.89
C ARG A 444 -49.78 11.05 -25.02
N SER A 445 -48.47 10.84 -25.24
CA SER A 445 -47.90 10.12 -26.39
C SER A 445 -47.47 8.70 -26.07
N PHE A 446 -47.48 8.31 -24.79
CA PHE A 446 -46.89 7.06 -24.27
C PHE A 446 -45.43 6.83 -24.70
N SER A 447 -44.73 7.89 -25.12
CA SER A 447 -43.35 7.84 -25.62
C SER A 447 -42.32 8.27 -24.58
N MET A 448 -42.75 8.64 -23.37
CA MET A 448 -41.85 9.08 -22.31
C MET A 448 -41.10 7.90 -21.69
N SER A 449 -39.93 7.60 -22.25
CA SER A 449 -38.94 6.71 -21.67
C SER A 449 -37.54 7.34 -21.74
N GLY A 450 -36.63 6.90 -20.86
CA GLY A 450 -35.24 7.35 -20.84
C GLY A 450 -35.09 8.86 -20.61
N ILE A 451 -34.26 9.51 -21.43
CA ILE A 451 -33.89 10.93 -21.30
C ILE A 451 -35.08 11.88 -21.36
N LYS A 452 -36.17 11.50 -22.05
CA LYS A 452 -37.40 12.31 -22.15
C LYS A 452 -38.07 12.50 -20.78
N ILE A 453 -38.06 11.47 -19.93
CA ILE A 453 -38.57 11.57 -18.55
C ILE A 453 -37.71 12.53 -17.74
N ILE A 454 -36.39 12.45 -17.91
CA ILE A 454 -35.43 13.29 -17.19
C ILE A 454 -35.61 14.75 -17.58
N ILE A 455 -35.67 15.05 -18.88
CA ILE A 455 -35.90 16.41 -19.39
C ILE A 455 -37.23 16.95 -18.89
N ALA A 456 -38.31 16.18 -19.00
CA ALA A 456 -39.60 16.61 -18.49
C ALA A 456 -39.54 16.90 -16.99
N ALA A 457 -38.99 15.99 -16.18
CA ALA A 457 -38.87 16.18 -14.73
C ALA A 457 -38.03 17.42 -14.36
N ILE A 458 -36.93 17.68 -15.09
CA ILE A 458 -36.11 18.88 -14.93
C ILE A 458 -36.91 20.13 -15.31
N VAL A 459 -37.66 20.10 -16.42
CA VAL A 459 -38.49 21.23 -16.87
C VAL A 459 -39.60 21.53 -15.86
N ALA A 460 -40.31 20.52 -15.36
CA ALA A 460 -41.32 20.70 -14.32
C ALA A 460 -40.75 21.22 -13.01
N ALA A 461 -39.60 20.69 -12.58
CA ALA A 461 -38.92 21.18 -11.38
C ALA A 461 -38.41 22.62 -11.56
N SER A 462 -37.88 22.96 -12.74
CA SER A 462 -37.43 24.31 -13.08
C SER A 462 -38.61 25.29 -13.11
N LEU A 463 -39.74 24.90 -13.68
CA LEU A 463 -40.96 25.72 -13.70
C LEU A 463 -41.54 25.87 -12.31
N ALA A 464 -41.63 24.80 -11.52
CA ALA A 464 -42.07 24.88 -10.12
C ALA A 464 -41.15 25.80 -9.28
N TYR A 465 -39.84 25.76 -9.54
CA TYR A 465 -38.86 26.59 -8.82
C TYR A 465 -38.85 28.05 -9.31
N ALA A 466 -39.08 28.27 -10.61
CA ALA A 466 -39.09 29.61 -11.23
C ALA A 466 -40.41 30.35 -11.05
N THR A 467 -41.53 29.65 -10.80
CA THR A 467 -42.87 30.24 -10.69
C THR A 467 -43.11 30.73 -9.25
N PRO A 468 -43.20 32.05 -9.00
CA PRO A 468 -43.30 32.56 -7.63
C PRO A 468 -44.73 32.65 -7.07
N TRP A 469 -45.79 32.34 -7.86
CA TRP A 469 -47.15 32.84 -7.58
C TRP A 469 -48.29 31.81 -7.56
N ASN A 470 -48.10 30.48 -7.69
CA ASN A 470 -49.26 29.55 -7.73
C ASN A 470 -48.98 28.14 -7.19
N ARG A 471 -49.90 27.56 -6.42
CA ARG A 471 -49.78 26.23 -5.75
C ARG A 471 -49.54 25.06 -6.71
N TYR A 472 -49.94 25.15 -7.98
CA TYR A 472 -49.71 24.08 -8.95
C TYR A 472 -49.51 24.57 -10.41
N SER A 473 -48.70 23.84 -11.17
CA SER A 473 -48.48 24.03 -12.62
C SER A 473 -48.72 22.69 -13.35
N ILE A 474 -49.51 22.68 -14.42
CA ILE A 474 -49.76 21.47 -15.23
C ILE A 474 -49.10 21.63 -16.59
N ILE A 475 -48.24 20.68 -16.95
CA ILE A 475 -47.50 20.67 -18.22
C ILE A 475 -47.87 19.39 -18.97
N ALA A 476 -48.35 19.51 -20.20
CA ALA A 476 -48.56 18.36 -21.07
C ALA A 476 -47.52 18.39 -22.20
N PHE A 477 -46.87 17.25 -22.45
CA PHE A 477 -45.91 17.14 -23.55
C PHE A 477 -46.58 16.47 -24.76
N ASN A 478 -46.49 17.13 -25.91
CA ASN A 478 -46.72 16.56 -27.23
C ASN A 478 -45.40 16.68 -28.05
N THR A 479 -45.39 16.27 -29.32
CA THR A 479 -44.24 16.53 -30.23
C THR A 479 -43.83 18.00 -30.30
N GLU A 480 -44.70 18.92 -29.88
CA GLU A 480 -44.42 20.33 -29.61
C GLU A 480 -44.83 20.68 -28.17
N ILE A 481 -44.10 21.60 -27.54
CA ILE A 481 -44.39 22.08 -26.18
C ILE A 481 -45.44 23.18 -26.30
N GLU A 482 -46.67 22.90 -25.84
CA GLU A 482 -47.77 23.86 -25.89
C GLU A 482 -48.27 24.19 -24.47
N PHE A 483 -48.40 25.47 -24.15
CA PHE A 483 -48.82 25.94 -22.83
C PHE A 483 -50.35 25.91 -22.73
N ILE A 484 -50.91 24.89 -22.05
CA ILE A 484 -52.35 24.61 -22.12
C ILE A 484 -53.21 25.56 -21.28
N LYS A 485 -52.79 25.95 -20.07
CA LYS A 485 -53.59 26.84 -19.21
C LYS A 485 -52.80 27.43 -18.05
N LYS A 486 -53.05 28.71 -17.73
CA LYS A 486 -52.73 29.31 -16.42
C LYS A 486 -53.95 29.13 -15.51
N ALA A 487 -53.79 28.51 -14.34
CA ALA A 487 -54.76 28.66 -13.27
C ALA A 487 -54.51 30.02 -12.62
N LEU A 488 -55.40 30.98 -12.88
CA LEU A 488 -55.60 32.12 -11.99
C LEU A 488 -56.76 31.75 -11.06
N GLU A 489 -56.73 32.33 -9.86
CA GLU A 489 -57.67 32.14 -8.74
C GLU A 489 -59.12 31.89 -9.14
#